data_AF-A0A2M7Q982-F1
#
_entry.id   AF-A0A2M7Q982-F1
#
_cell.length_a   1.000
_cell.length_b   1.000
_cell.length_c   1.000
_cell.angle_alpha   90.00
_cell.angle_beta   90.00
_cell.angle_gamma   90.00
#
_symmetry.space_group_name_H-M   'P 1'
#
loop_
_entity.id
_entity.type
_entity.pdbx_description
1 polymer ?
#
loop_
_entity_poly.entity_id
_entity_poly.type
_entity_poly.pdbx_seq_one_letter_code
_entity_poly.pdbx_strand_id
1 'polypeptide(L)'
;TTINKKSGNAILIKLNQIGTLAETLNVVKMAYENDWQAVVSHRSGETMDDFIADLSVAINAWGIKAGAPAKPERLAKYNRILEIHGKN
;
A
#
# COMPACT_ATOMS: atom_id res chain seq x y z
N THR A 1 17.14 5.45 -13.30
CA THR A 1 16.18 4.86 -12.32
C THR A 1 15.72 3.50 -12.82
N THR A 2 15.00 2.73 -12.01
CA THR A 2 14.35 1.46 -12.43
C THR A 2 13.35 1.69 -13.58
N ILE A 3 12.66 2.83 -13.57
CA ILE A 3 11.77 3.32 -14.64
C ILE A 3 12.53 3.41 -15.97
N ASN A 4 13.64 4.17 -16.05
CA ASN A 4 14.41 4.33 -17.29
C ASN A 4 14.98 3.02 -17.82
N LYS A 5 15.30 2.10 -16.90
CA LYS A 5 15.81 0.75 -17.23
C LYS A 5 14.70 -0.25 -17.56
N LYS A 6 13.41 0.14 -17.48
CA LYS A 6 12.24 -0.72 -17.64
C LYS A 6 12.33 -2.02 -16.84
N SER A 7 12.87 -1.93 -15.61
CA SER A 7 13.15 -3.11 -14.77
C SER A 7 11.95 -3.57 -13.93
N GLY A 8 10.75 -3.15 -14.30
CA GLY A 8 9.49 -3.44 -13.60
C GLY A 8 8.33 -2.62 -14.18
N ASN A 9 7.15 -2.82 -13.61
CA ASN A 9 5.91 -2.13 -13.97
C ASN A 9 5.02 -1.83 -12.74
N ALA A 10 5.54 -2.09 -11.55
CA ALA A 10 4.84 -1.82 -10.30
C ALA A 10 5.84 -1.54 -9.17
N ILE A 11 5.42 -0.73 -8.21
CA ILE A 11 6.18 -0.42 -7.00
C ILE A 11 5.46 -0.92 -5.76
N LEU A 12 6.23 -1.53 -4.84
CA LEU A 12 5.74 -1.95 -3.55
C LEU A 12 5.95 -0.81 -2.53
N ILE A 13 4.86 -0.19 -2.09
CA ILE A 13 4.88 0.98 -1.21
C ILE A 13 4.93 0.52 0.25
N LYS A 14 6.02 0.85 0.94
CA LYS A 14 6.20 0.65 2.39
C LYS A 14 6.54 2.00 3.01
N LEU A 15 5.56 2.62 3.67
CA LEU A 15 5.63 4.01 4.13
C LEU A 15 6.87 4.27 4.99
N ASN A 16 7.14 3.36 5.92
CA ASN A 16 8.27 3.47 6.84
C ASN A 16 9.64 3.15 6.20
N GLN A 17 9.72 2.92 4.89
CA GLN A 17 11.01 2.91 4.17
C GLN A 17 11.40 4.30 3.68
N ILE A 18 10.44 5.17 3.37
CA ILE A 18 10.71 6.54 2.94
C ILE A 18 10.61 7.54 4.09
N GLY A 19 9.71 7.29 5.06
CA GLY A 19 9.66 7.99 6.34
C GLY A 19 8.42 8.87 6.52
N THR A 20 7.98 9.60 5.48
CA THR A 20 6.80 10.47 5.58
C THR A 20 5.69 10.12 4.60
N LEU A 21 4.46 10.53 4.95
CA LEU A 21 3.30 10.40 4.07
C LEU A 21 3.46 11.25 2.81
N ALA A 22 3.95 12.49 2.93
CA ALA A 22 4.14 13.38 1.79
C ALA A 22 5.11 12.78 0.75
N GLU A 23 6.23 12.23 1.20
CA GLU A 23 7.18 11.57 0.30
C GLU A 23 6.61 10.28 -0.29
N THR A 24 5.83 9.52 0.49
CA THR A 24 5.11 8.35 -0.01
C THR A 24 4.18 8.73 -1.17
N LEU A 25 3.39 9.79 -1.02
CA LEU A 25 2.50 10.28 -2.06
C LEU A 25 3.25 10.80 -3.29
N ASN A 26 4.41 11.43 -3.10
CA ASN A 26 5.28 11.83 -4.21
C ASN A 26 5.81 10.62 -5.00
N VAL A 27 6.18 9.53 -4.32
CA VAL A 27 6.61 8.28 -4.98
C VAL A 27 5.46 7.63 -5.75
N VAL A 28 4.26 7.59 -5.17
CA VAL A 28 3.07 7.06 -5.84
C VAL A 28 2.74 7.87 -7.09
N LYS A 29 2.77 9.20 -6.98
CA LYS A 29 2.56 10.10 -8.12
C LYS A 29 3.58 9.84 -9.23
N MET A 30 4.86 9.76 -8.89
CA MET A 30 5.92 9.44 -9.86
C MET A 30 5.71 8.09 -10.54
N ALA A 31 5.24 7.07 -9.81
CA ALA A 31 4.93 5.77 -10.39
C ALA A 31 3.80 5.87 -11.42
N TYR A 32 2.69 6.54 -11.07
CA TYR A 32 1.54 6.69 -11.96
C TYR A 32 1.84 7.54 -13.20
N GLU A 33 2.65 8.59 -13.07
CA GLU A 33 3.12 9.40 -14.21
C GLU A 33 3.98 8.62 -15.21
N ASN A 34 4.47 7.43 -14.83
CA ASN A 34 5.28 6.56 -15.67
C ASN A 34 4.59 5.22 -15.99
N ASP A 35 3.26 5.14 -15.84
CA ASP A 35 2.44 3.94 -16.08
C ASP A 35 2.77 2.73 -15.19
N TRP A 36 3.38 2.97 -14.02
CA TRP A 36 3.62 1.91 -13.03
C TRP A 36 2.45 1.79 -12.07
N GLN A 37 2.11 0.56 -11.68
CA GLN A 37 1.12 0.30 -10.65
C GLN A 37 1.71 0.47 -9.25
N ALA A 38 0.88 0.82 -8.27
CA ALA A 38 1.28 0.86 -6.86
C ALA A 38 0.61 -0.26 -6.08
N VAL A 39 1.39 -0.97 -5.25
CA VAL A 39 0.89 -1.97 -4.30
C VAL A 39 1.26 -1.53 -2.90
N VAL A 40 0.26 -1.24 -2.06
CA VAL A 40 0.51 -0.88 -0.67
C VAL A 40 0.88 -2.12 0.12
N SER A 41 1.94 -2.06 0.92
CA SER A 41 2.50 -3.23 1.60
C SER A 41 2.66 -3.03 3.08
N HIS A 42 2.32 -4.09 3.82
CA HIS A 42 2.69 -4.26 5.22
C HIS A 42 4.20 -4.42 5.44
N ARG A 43 4.59 -4.52 6.72
CA ARG A 43 5.90 -5.03 7.16
C ARG A 43 5.75 -6.38 7.88
N SER A 44 6.88 -7.09 8.03
CA SER A 44 6.91 -8.38 8.73
C SER A 44 6.58 -8.24 10.22
N GLY A 45 7.10 -7.23 10.89
CA GLY A 45 6.59 -6.75 12.17
C GLY A 45 5.49 -5.73 11.94
N GLU A 46 4.26 -6.04 12.34
CA GLU A 46 3.09 -5.18 12.18
C GLU A 46 2.41 -4.91 13.52
N THR A 47 1.52 -3.91 13.52
CA THR A 47 0.68 -3.53 14.66
C THR A 47 -0.80 -3.63 14.29
N MET A 48 -1.70 -3.31 15.22
CA MET A 48 -3.14 -3.26 14.92
C MET A 48 -3.55 -2.06 14.07
N ASP A 49 -2.65 -1.11 13.82
CA ASP A 49 -2.90 0.05 12.95
C ASP A 49 -3.29 -0.41 11.54
N ASP A 50 -4.39 0.11 11.01
CA ASP A 50 -4.95 -0.27 9.71
C ASP A 50 -4.77 0.84 8.66
N PHE A 51 -3.92 1.84 8.91
CA PHE A 51 -3.71 3.00 8.05
C PHE A 51 -3.46 2.63 6.58
N ILE A 52 -2.73 1.54 6.34
CA ILE A 52 -2.40 1.09 4.98
C ILE A 52 -3.63 0.63 4.18
N ALA A 53 -4.74 0.28 4.84
CA ALA A 53 -6.02 0.02 4.20
C ALA A 53 -6.60 1.31 3.60
N ASP A 54 -6.76 2.35 4.41
CA ASP A 54 -7.23 3.67 3.95
C ASP A 54 -6.31 4.25 2.88
N LEU A 55 -4.99 4.16 3.07
CA LEU A 55 -4.03 4.63 2.06
C LEU A 55 -4.23 3.90 0.73
N SER A 56 -4.43 2.57 0.75
CA SER A 56 -4.61 1.79 -0.48
C SER A 56 -5.81 2.23 -1.29
N VAL A 57 -6.91 2.60 -0.61
CA VAL A 57 -8.10 3.13 -1.26
C VAL A 57 -7.88 4.57 -1.71
N ALA A 58 -7.30 5.41 -0.86
CA ALA A 58 -7.08 6.85 -1.13
C ALA A 58 -6.19 7.09 -2.35
N ILE A 59 -5.18 6.26 -2.58
CA ILE A 59 -4.30 6.39 -3.74
C ILE A 59 -4.76 5.58 -4.95
N ASN A 60 -5.93 4.94 -4.88
CA ASN A 60 -6.43 4.01 -5.89
C ASN A 60 -5.36 2.96 -6.26
N ALA A 61 -4.76 2.33 -5.24
CA ALA A 61 -3.71 1.34 -5.43
C ALA A 61 -4.24 0.13 -6.21
N TRP A 62 -3.38 -0.48 -7.02
CA TRP A 62 -3.72 -1.73 -7.71
C TRP A 62 -4.09 -2.86 -6.75
N GLY A 63 -3.47 -2.85 -5.57
CA GLY A 63 -3.84 -3.77 -4.51
C GLY A 63 -3.07 -3.52 -3.22
N ILE A 64 -3.41 -4.32 -2.23
CA ILE A 64 -2.78 -4.32 -0.91
C ILE A 64 -2.16 -5.69 -0.62
N LYS A 65 -0.93 -5.68 -0.11
CA LYS A 65 -0.23 -6.85 0.43
C LYS A 65 -0.20 -6.74 1.95
N ALA A 66 -1.26 -7.23 2.58
CA ALA A 66 -1.45 -7.17 4.04
C ALA A 66 -1.22 -8.50 4.79
N GLY A 67 -0.78 -9.57 4.11
CA GLY A 67 -0.42 -10.85 4.74
C GLY A 67 -1.54 -11.89 4.75
N ALA A 68 -1.30 -13.09 5.28
CA ALA A 68 -2.36 -14.09 5.37
C ALA A 68 -3.46 -13.64 6.36
N PRO A 69 -4.75 -13.94 6.08
CA PRO A 69 -5.90 -13.57 6.93
C PRO A 69 -5.98 -14.50 8.15
N ALA A 70 -4.95 -14.51 8.99
CA ALA A 70 -4.81 -15.41 10.12
C ALA A 70 -4.42 -14.69 11.42
N LYS A 71 -3.46 -13.76 11.34
CA LYS A 71 -3.03 -13.02 12.54
C LYS A 71 -3.86 -11.74 12.73
N PRO A 72 -4.16 -11.34 13.98
CA PRO A 72 -5.00 -10.17 14.25
C PRO A 72 -4.51 -8.89 13.57
N GLU A 73 -3.19 -8.65 13.57
CA GLU A 73 -2.60 -7.46 12.96
C GLU A 73 -2.74 -7.42 11.43
N ARG A 74 -3.03 -8.55 10.79
CA ARG A 74 -3.30 -8.66 9.35
C ARG A 74 -4.78 -8.48 9.08
N LEU A 75 -5.63 -9.14 9.88
CA LEU A 75 -7.08 -9.04 9.80
C LEU A 75 -7.58 -7.61 10.00
N ALA A 76 -6.94 -6.81 10.85
CA ALA A 76 -7.27 -5.40 11.03
C ALA A 76 -7.38 -4.62 9.70
N LYS A 77 -6.41 -4.81 8.79
CA LYS A 77 -6.39 -4.13 7.49
C LYS A 77 -7.51 -4.63 6.58
N TYR A 78 -7.77 -5.94 6.57
CA TYR A 78 -8.83 -6.52 5.76
C TYR A 78 -10.22 -6.08 6.24
N ASN A 79 -10.45 -6.06 7.56
CA ASN A 79 -11.68 -5.59 8.15
C ASN A 79 -11.92 -4.11 7.84
N ARG A 80 -10.86 -3.29 7.90
CA ARG A 80 -10.94 -1.87 7.53
C ARG A 80 -11.32 -1.68 6.06
N ILE A 81 -10.79 -2.49 5.15
CA ILE A 81 -11.21 -2.47 3.74
C ILE A 81 -12.69 -2.81 3.60
N LEU A 82 -13.18 -3.84 4.29
CA LEU A 82 -14.60 -4.20 4.26
C LEU A 82 -15.48 -3.07 4.79
N GLU A 83 -15.05 -2.40 5.87
CA GLU A 83 -15.74 -1.23 6.43
C GLU A 83 -15.82 -0.08 5.44
N ILE A 84 -14.70 0.29 4.78
CA ILE A 84 -14.65 1.35 3.77
C ILE A 84 -15.63 1.06 2.61
N HIS A 85 -15.85 -0.21 2.26
CA HIS A 85 -16.77 -0.61 1.20
C HIS A 85 -18.21 -0.89 1.68
N GLY A 86 -18.52 -0.65 2.95
CA GLY A 86 -19.86 -0.89 3.52
C GLY A 86 -20.25 -2.37 3.57
N LYS A 87 -19.27 -3.27 3.77
CA LYS A 87 -19.45 -4.74 3.78
C LYS A 87 -19.34 -5.39 5.17
N ASN A 88 -19.45 -4.61 6.25
CA ASN A 88 -19.48 -5.08 7.64
C ASN A 88 -20.80 -4.76 8.32
#